data_AF-A0A354I7T5-F1
#
_entry.id   AF-A0A354I7T5-F1
#
_cell.length_a   1.000
_cell.length_b   1.000
_cell.length_c   1.000
_cell.angle_alpha   90.00
_cell.angle_beta   90.00
_cell.angle_gamma   90.00
#
_symmetry.space_group_name_H-M   'P 1'
#
loop_
_entity.id
_entity.type
_entity.pdbx_description
1 polymer ?
#
loop_
_entity_poly.entity_id
_entity_poly.type
_entity_poly.pdbx_seq_one_letter_code
_entity_poly.pdbx_strand_id
1 'polypeptide(L)'
;YDREDRGIQIIELDGAFQMCTKASMYESIIKIAHVPKKHVLTDVLLETLSIVAYKQPVTKLEIEHIRGVKSDHPVNKLLEYGLICEAGRLDAPGRPILFATTEEFLRNFGIGSLEDLPVVNPEKIEDFKLEAEEEVQLELDI
;
A
#
# COMPACT_ATOMS: atom_id res chain seq x y z
N TYR A 1 -11.30 20.33 -15.18
CA TYR A 1 -11.61 18.94 -15.54
C TYR A 1 -12.69 18.31 -14.65
N ASP A 2 -13.08 18.96 -13.56
CA ASP A 2 -13.91 18.34 -12.51
C ASP A 2 -15.43 18.30 -12.77
N ARG A 3 -15.93 19.00 -13.80
CA ARG A 3 -17.37 19.05 -14.12
C ARG A 3 -17.98 17.65 -14.30
N GLU A 4 -19.22 17.46 -13.87
CA GLU A 4 -19.91 16.15 -13.90
C GLU A 4 -20.07 15.57 -15.30
N ASP A 5 -20.14 16.42 -16.33
CA ASP A 5 -20.28 16.05 -17.74
C ASP A 5 -18.98 15.51 -18.38
N ARG A 6 -17.92 15.32 -17.59
CA ARG A 6 -16.62 14.80 -18.05
C ARG A 6 -16.29 13.45 -17.39
N GLY A 7 -15.90 12.47 -18.20
CA GLY A 7 -15.40 11.17 -17.75
C GLY A 7 -13.91 11.14 -17.37
N ILE A 8 -13.22 12.27 -17.44
CA ILE A 8 -11.79 12.42 -17.14
C ILE A 8 -11.58 13.43 -16.02
N GLN A 9 -10.47 13.29 -15.30
CA GLN A 9 -10.03 14.16 -14.22
C GLN A 9 -8.51 14.33 -14.25
N ILE A 10 -8.00 15.31 -13.49
CA ILE A 10 -6.58 15.45 -13.20
C ILE A 10 -6.43 15.25 -11.69
N ILE A 11 -5.54 14.34 -11.30
CA ILE A 11 -5.18 14.08 -9.91
C ILE A 11 -3.77 14.57 -9.65
N GLU A 12 -3.48 14.89 -8.38
CA GLU A 12 -2.15 15.20 -7.88
C GLU A 12 -1.66 14.04 -7.01
N LEU A 13 -0.40 13.62 -7.21
CA LEU A 13 0.26 12.51 -6.54
C LEU A 13 1.67 12.96 -6.20
N ASP A 14 1.98 13.19 -4.93
CA ASP A 14 3.30 13.64 -4.46
C ASP A 14 3.87 14.84 -5.28
N GLY A 15 3.02 15.83 -5.55
CA GLY A 15 3.38 17.02 -6.35
C GLY A 15 3.46 16.80 -7.86
N ALA A 16 3.24 15.58 -8.36
CA ALA A 16 3.09 15.26 -9.77
C ALA A 16 1.61 15.28 -10.20
N PHE A 17 1.33 15.72 -11.43
CA PHE A 17 -0.04 15.77 -11.97
C PHE A 17 -0.26 14.69 -13.02
N GLN A 18 -1.36 13.95 -12.90
CA GLN A 18 -1.75 12.91 -13.84
C GLN A 18 -3.18 13.11 -14.35
N MET A 19 -3.38 13.02 -15.66
CA MET A 19 -4.71 12.90 -16.25
C MET A 19 -5.17 11.44 -16.24
N CYS A 20 -6.36 11.18 -15.71
CA CYS A 20 -6.95 9.84 -15.64
C CYS A 20 -8.46 9.87 -15.83
N THR A 21 -9.09 8.71 -15.97
CA THR A 21 -10.55 8.60 -16.01
C THR A 21 -11.13 8.73 -14.59
N LYS A 22 -12.36 9.25 -14.48
CA LYS A 22 -13.07 9.27 -13.19
C LYS A 22 -13.35 7.84 -12.72
N ALA A 23 -13.30 7.59 -11.42
CA ALA A 23 -13.58 6.27 -10.84
C ALA A 23 -14.98 5.75 -11.21
N SER A 24 -15.96 6.65 -11.35
CA SER A 24 -17.32 6.32 -11.80
C SER A 24 -17.38 5.70 -13.20
N MET A 25 -16.33 5.83 -14.02
CA MET A 25 -16.25 5.24 -15.35
C MET A 25 -15.77 3.78 -15.36
N TYR A 26 -15.36 3.22 -14.21
CA TYR A 26 -14.77 1.89 -14.10
C TYR A 26 -15.62 0.80 -14.79
N GLU A 27 -16.91 0.71 -14.46
CA GLU A 27 -17.84 -0.29 -15.01
C GLU A 27 -17.97 -0.24 -16.54
N SER A 28 -17.77 0.93 -17.14
CA SER A 28 -17.82 1.10 -18.60
C SER A 28 -16.49 0.76 -19.24
N ILE A 29 -15.37 1.15 -18.62
CA ILE A 29 -14.02 0.96 -19.14
C ILE A 29 -13.58 -0.50 -19.04
N ILE A 30 -13.88 -1.19 -17.94
CA ILE A 30 -13.42 -2.57 -17.72
C ILE A 30 -13.99 -3.56 -18.75
N LYS A 31 -15.15 -3.25 -19.34
CA LYS A 31 -15.80 -4.06 -20.38
C LYS A 31 -15.08 -4.01 -21.73
N ILE A 32 -14.33 -2.94 -21.98
CA ILE A 32 -13.63 -2.69 -23.25
C ILE A 32 -12.11 -2.79 -23.11
N ALA A 33 -11.60 -2.54 -21.91
CA ALA A 33 -10.18 -2.56 -21.64
C ALA A 33 -9.72 -4.00 -21.39
N HIS A 34 -8.78 -4.48 -22.21
CA HIS A 34 -8.05 -5.73 -21.97
C HIS A 34 -6.99 -5.50 -20.89
N VAL A 35 -7.41 -5.11 -19.69
CA VAL A 35 -6.49 -4.86 -18.59
C VAL A 35 -6.03 -6.23 -18.06
N PRO A 36 -4.71 -6.48 -17.97
CA PRO A 36 -4.23 -7.66 -17.26
C PRO A 36 -4.78 -7.63 -15.83
N LYS A 37 -5.12 -8.81 -15.28
CA LYS A 37 -5.62 -8.91 -13.91
C LYS A 37 -4.67 -8.18 -12.97
N LYS A 38 -5.21 -7.26 -12.16
CA LYS A 38 -4.47 -6.64 -11.06
C LYS A 38 -3.90 -7.74 -10.17
N HIS A 39 -2.68 -7.52 -9.69
CA HIS A 39 -2.09 -8.42 -8.71
C HIS A 39 -2.92 -8.42 -7.43
N VAL A 40 -3.21 -9.61 -6.91
CA VAL A 40 -3.95 -9.76 -5.65
C VAL A 40 -2.96 -9.54 -4.52
N LEU A 41 -3.23 -8.56 -3.67
CA LEU A 41 -2.48 -8.36 -2.44
C LEU A 41 -3.09 -9.27 -1.37
N THR A 42 -2.35 -10.32 -1.01
CA THR A 42 -2.70 -11.17 0.14
C THR A 42 -2.42 -10.44 1.45
N ASP A 43 -2.95 -10.94 2.57
CA ASP A 43 -2.74 -10.31 3.89
C ASP A 43 -1.25 -10.17 4.22
N VAL A 44 -0.44 -11.18 3.88
CA VAL A 44 1.02 -11.13 4.04
C VAL A 44 1.66 -9.99 3.24
N LEU A 45 1.16 -9.73 2.02
CA LEU A 45 1.64 -8.62 1.19
C LEU A 45 1.19 -7.28 1.75
N LEU A 46 -0.08 -7.17 2.17
CA LEU A 46 -0.63 -5.94 2.75
C LEU A 46 0.04 -5.58 4.07
N GLU A 47 0.29 -6.56 4.94
CA GLU A 47 1.01 -6.37 6.19
C GLU A 47 2.42 -5.84 5.93
N THR A 48 3.16 -6.48 5.01
CA THR A 48 4.51 -6.06 4.64
C THR A 48 4.51 -4.66 4.01
N LEU A 49 3.58 -4.38 3.10
CA LEU A 49 3.43 -3.08 2.44
C LEU A 49 3.11 -1.98 3.44
N SER A 50 2.25 -2.25 4.41
CA SER A 50 1.87 -1.30 5.47
C SER A 50 3.08 -0.92 6.31
N ILE A 51 3.95 -1.87 6.66
CA ILE A 51 5.19 -1.56 7.38
C ILE A 51 6.06 -0.61 6.57
N VAL A 52 6.23 -0.84 5.26
CA VAL A 52 6.99 0.08 4.41
C VAL A 52 6.32 1.46 4.37
N ALA A 53 5.01 1.53 4.13
CA ALA A 53 4.28 2.80 4.02
C ALA A 53 4.43 3.69 5.27
N TYR A 54 4.33 3.12 6.47
CA TYR A 54 4.38 3.87 7.74
C TYR A 54 5.78 4.01 8.35
N LYS A 55 6.77 3.20 7.94
CA LYS A 55 8.13 3.22 8.52
C LYS A 55 9.23 3.57 7.53
N GLN A 56 8.92 3.84 6.28
CA GLN A 56 9.90 4.22 5.27
C GLN A 56 10.72 5.46 5.69
N PRO A 57 12.00 5.53 5.29
CA PRO A 57 12.76 4.47 4.61
C PRO A 57 13.12 3.33 5.57
N VAL A 58 12.85 2.07 5.19
CA VAL A 58 13.00 0.90 6.07
C VAL A 58 13.79 -0.24 5.42
N THR A 59 14.59 -0.97 6.18
CA THR A 59 15.34 -2.13 5.70
C THR A 59 14.52 -3.42 5.75
N LYS A 60 14.88 -4.42 4.92
CA LYS A 60 14.27 -5.76 5.00
C LYS A 60 14.37 -6.36 6.41
N LEU A 61 15.50 -6.16 7.10
CA LEU A 61 15.71 -6.71 8.43
C LEU A 61 14.75 -6.11 9.46
N GLU A 62 14.48 -4.80 9.38
CA GLU A 62 13.51 -4.13 10.23
C GLU A 62 12.08 -4.60 9.94
N ILE A 63 11.73 -4.81 8.67
CA ILE A 63 10.45 -5.41 8.29
C ILE A 63 10.29 -6.80 8.92
N GLU A 64 11.31 -7.66 8.80
CA GLU A 64 11.29 -9.01 9.39
C GLU A 64 11.21 -8.96 10.92
N HIS A 65 11.86 -7.99 11.55
CA HIS A 65 11.80 -7.81 12.99
C HIS A 65 10.38 -7.44 13.45
N ILE A 66 9.70 -6.54 12.72
CA ILE A 66 8.32 -6.13 13.04
C ILE A 66 7.34 -7.27 12.81
N ARG A 67 7.46 -8.00 11.69
CA ARG A 67 6.56 -9.13 11.35
C ARG A 67 6.84 -10.39 12.16
N GLY A 68 8.03 -10.52 12.76
CA GLY A 68 8.48 -11.74 13.44
C GLY A 68 8.75 -12.94 12.52
N VAL A 69 8.65 -12.76 11.19
CA VAL A 69 8.87 -13.83 10.20
C VAL A 69 9.65 -13.31 8.98
N LYS A 70 10.25 -14.24 8.23
CA LYS A 70 10.99 -13.90 6.99
C LYS A 70 10.08 -13.20 5.99
N SER A 71 10.63 -12.17 5.34
CA SER A 71 9.87 -11.27 4.47
C SER A 71 10.49 -11.15 3.06
N ASP A 72 11.39 -12.07 2.68
CA ASP A 72 11.99 -12.11 1.34
C ASP A 72 10.94 -12.16 0.22
N HIS A 73 9.99 -13.08 0.31
CA HIS A 73 8.94 -13.25 -0.69
C HIS A 73 8.05 -12.00 -0.84
N PRO A 74 7.42 -11.46 0.23
CA PRO A 74 6.56 -10.31 0.09
C PRO A 74 7.31 -9.05 -0.37
N VAL A 75 8.54 -8.81 0.12
CA VAL A 75 9.34 -7.67 -0.35
C VAL A 75 9.63 -7.78 -1.86
N ASN A 76 10.07 -8.96 -2.33
CA ASN A 76 10.32 -9.16 -3.76
C ASN A 76 9.05 -9.00 -4.60
N LYS A 77 7.90 -9.47 -4.12
CA LYS A 77 6.62 -9.31 -4.82
C LYS A 77 6.17 -7.85 -4.88
N LEU A 78 6.31 -7.10 -3.79
CA LEU A 78 5.96 -5.68 -3.77
C LEU A 78 6.86 -4.85 -4.68
N LEU A 79 8.15 -5.22 -4.82
CA LEU A 79 9.06 -4.65 -5.82
C LEU A 79 8.60 -4.99 -7.25
N GLU A 80 8.25 -6.25 -7.51
CA GLU A 80 7.74 -6.71 -8.82
C GLU A 80 6.45 -5.97 -9.21
N TYR A 81 5.58 -5.68 -8.24
CA TYR A 81 4.34 -4.92 -8.44
C TYR A 81 4.58 -3.41 -8.55
N GLY A 82 5.81 -2.96 -8.32
CA GLY A 82 6.17 -1.53 -8.32
C GLY A 82 5.55 -0.74 -7.18
N LEU A 83 5.01 -1.38 -6.14
CA LEU A 83 4.40 -0.69 -4.99
C LEU A 83 5.46 -0.15 -4.02
N ILE A 84 6.64 -0.76 -4.02
CA ILE A 84 7.82 -0.27 -3.28
C ILE A 84 9.04 -0.19 -4.21
N CYS A 85 10.05 0.58 -3.83
CA CYS A 85 11.31 0.74 -4.54
C CYS A 85 12.50 0.83 -3.57
N GLU A 86 13.72 0.74 -4.10
CA GLU A 86 14.93 1.01 -3.32
C GLU A 86 15.09 2.52 -3.09
N ALA A 87 15.18 2.93 -1.83
CA ALA A 87 15.34 4.31 -1.37
C ALA A 87 16.79 4.61 -0.91
N GLY A 88 17.76 3.86 -1.43
CA GLY A 88 19.16 3.95 -1.06
C GLY A 88 19.61 2.84 -0.12
N ARG A 89 20.68 3.09 0.64
CA ARG A 89 21.28 2.12 1.55
C ARG A 89 21.58 2.76 2.89
N LEU A 90 21.34 2.02 3.96
CA LEU A 90 21.68 2.43 5.31
C LEU A 90 23.20 2.40 5.51
N ASP A 91 23.77 3.42 6.13
CA ASP A 91 25.20 3.46 6.48
C ASP A 91 25.47 2.65 7.75
N ALA A 92 25.37 1.33 7.61
CA ALA A 92 25.57 0.33 8.66
C ALA A 92 26.34 -0.87 8.08
N PRO A 93 26.92 -1.76 8.92
CA PRO A 93 27.58 -2.97 8.45
C PRO A 93 26.69 -3.79 7.49
N GLY A 94 27.24 -4.18 6.35
CA GLY A 94 26.50 -4.88 5.29
C GLY A 94 25.68 -3.98 4.35
N ARG A 95 25.61 -2.66 4.62
CA ARG A 95 24.91 -1.64 3.80
C ARG A 95 23.54 -2.12 3.30
N PRO A 96 22.61 -2.45 4.21
CA PRO A 96 21.31 -2.98 3.84
C PRO A 96 20.53 -1.96 2.99
N ILE A 97 19.77 -2.48 2.04
CA ILE A 97 18.91 -1.68 1.15
C ILE A 97 17.75 -1.11 1.97
N LEU A 98 17.46 0.17 1.75
CA LEU A 98 16.28 0.85 2.27
C LEU A 98 15.17 0.77 1.24
N PHE A 99 13.94 0.59 1.69
CA PHE A 99 12.74 0.53 0.87
C PHE A 99 11.78 1.67 1.22
N ALA A 100 11.11 2.17 0.19
CA ALA A 100 10.05 3.18 0.27
C ALA A 100 8.91 2.82 -0.69
N THR A 101 7.73 3.40 -0.46
CA THR A 101 6.59 3.30 -1.39
C THR A 101 6.81 4.16 -2.62
N THR A 102 6.08 3.86 -3.70
CA THR A 102 6.15 4.60 -4.97
C THR A 102 4.88 5.43 -5.21
N GLU A 103 4.87 6.23 -6.28
CA GLU A 103 3.62 6.83 -6.77
C GLU A 103 2.59 5.77 -7.21
N GLU A 104 3.03 4.57 -7.60
CA GLU A 104 2.11 3.47 -7.96
C GLU A 104 1.35 2.96 -6.74
N PHE A 105 1.97 3.02 -5.56
CA PHE A 105 1.27 2.82 -4.31
C PHE A 105 0.21 3.91 -4.11
N LEU A 106 0.56 5.20 -4.22
CA LEU A 106 -0.41 6.29 -4.07
C LEU A 106 -1.61 6.14 -5.03
N ARG A 107 -1.35 5.78 -6.30
CA ARG A 107 -2.37 5.50 -7.31
C ARG A 107 -3.28 4.33 -6.95
N ASN A 108 -2.73 3.22 -6.47
CA ASN A 108 -3.52 2.04 -6.17
C ASN A 108 -4.40 2.23 -4.92
N PHE A 109 -3.94 3.04 -3.96
CA PHE A 109 -4.69 3.33 -2.73
C PHE A 109 -5.52 4.63 -2.82
N GLY A 110 -5.39 5.39 -3.91
CA GLY A 110 -6.21 6.58 -4.17
C GLY A 110 -5.92 7.74 -3.22
N ILE A 111 -4.68 7.83 -2.72
CA ILE A 111 -4.21 8.88 -1.82
C ILE A 111 -3.26 9.83 -2.57
N GLY A 112 -3.25 11.11 -2.21
CA GLY A 112 -2.43 12.11 -2.87
C GLY A 112 -0.99 12.12 -2.36
N SER A 113 -0.82 11.77 -1.09
CA SER A 113 0.44 11.85 -0.37
C SER A 113 0.50 10.83 0.77
N LEU A 114 1.68 10.65 1.38
CA LEU A 114 1.82 9.76 2.54
C LEU A 114 1.20 10.34 3.80
N GLU A 115 1.04 11.67 3.84
CA GLU A 115 0.36 12.40 4.91
C GLU A 115 -1.14 12.08 4.96
N ASP A 116 -1.72 11.61 3.86
CA ASP A 116 -3.12 11.16 3.78
C ASP A 116 -3.32 9.75 4.35
N LEU A 117 -2.24 9.05 4.74
CA LEU A 117 -2.37 7.74 5.35
C LEU A 117 -3.11 7.84 6.70
N PRO A 118 -4.01 6.89 6.99
CA PRO A 118 -4.74 6.87 8.26
C PRO A 118 -3.80 6.92 9.47
N VAL A 119 -3.86 8.00 10.24
CA VAL A 119 -3.15 8.04 11.52
C VAL A 119 -3.88 7.13 12.51
N VAL A 120 -3.11 6.26 13.16
CA VAL A 120 -3.61 5.40 14.24
C VAL A 120 -3.78 6.25 15.50
N ASN A 121 -4.98 6.81 15.69
CA ASN A 121 -5.39 7.47 16.95
C ASN A 121 -5.61 6.40 18.04
N PRO A 122 -5.30 6.65 19.34
CA PRO A 122 -5.69 5.81 20.47
C PRO A 122 -7.09 5.17 20.40
N GLU A 123 -8.12 5.91 19.96
CA GLU A 123 -9.48 5.34 19.80
C GLU A 123 -9.50 4.21 18.76
N LYS A 124 -8.82 4.38 17.62
CA LYS A 124 -8.68 3.33 16.60
C LYS A 124 -7.86 2.14 17.08
N ILE A 125 -6.93 2.35 18.03
CA ILE A 125 -6.18 1.24 18.62
C ILE A 125 -7.10 0.36 19.45
N GLU A 126 -8.05 0.95 20.16
CA GLU A 126 -9.07 0.19 20.90
C GLU A 126 -9.98 -0.56 19.94
N ASP A 127 -10.42 0.08 18.85
CA ASP A 127 -11.21 -0.57 17.80
C ASP A 127 -10.47 -1.77 17.18
N PHE A 128 -9.20 -1.60 16.79
CA PHE A 128 -8.40 -2.70 16.22
C PHE A 128 -8.16 -3.84 17.21
N LYS A 129 -8.07 -3.55 18.51
CA LYS A 129 -7.97 -4.60 19.55
C LYS A 129 -9.27 -5.37 19.69
N LEU A 130 -10.40 -4.68 19.69
CA LEU A 130 -11.72 -5.30 19.74
C LEU A 130 -11.94 -6.20 18.52
N GLU A 131 -11.64 -5.71 17.31
CA GLU A 131 -11.74 -6.51 16.08
C GLU A 131 -10.83 -7.76 16.14
N ALA A 132 -9.59 -7.62 16.59
CA ALA A 132 -8.67 -8.74 16.73
C ALA A 132 -9.14 -9.77 17.79
N GLU A 133 -9.71 -9.31 18.90
CA GLU A 133 -10.30 -10.17 19.93
C GLU A 133 -11.52 -10.94 19.39
N GLU A 134 -12.38 -10.29 18.60
CA GLU A 134 -13.53 -10.91 17.94
C GLU A 134 -13.12 -11.98 16.92
N GLU A 135 -12.10 -11.71 16.09
CA GLU A 135 -11.57 -12.68 15.12
C GLU A 135 -10.99 -13.92 15.81
N VAL A 136 -10.21 -13.74 16.87
CA VAL A 136 -9.65 -14.85 17.66
C VAL A 136 -10.76 -15.68 18.31
N GLN A 137 -11.81 -15.03 18.80
CA GLN A 137 -12.92 -15.73 19.43
C GLN A 137 -13.75 -16.54 18.41
N LEU A 138 -13.94 -16.01 17.20
CA LEU A 138 -14.59 -16.73 16.09
C LEU A 138 -13.79 -17.96 15.65
N GLU A 139 -12.46 -17.91 15.65
CA GLU A 139 -11.61 -19.08 15.32
C GLU A 139 -11.65 -20.19 16.38
N LEU A 140 -11.91 -19.84 17.66
CA LEU A 140 -11.96 -20.80 18.78
C LEU A 140 -13.31 -21.53 18.89
N ASP A 141 -14.38 -20.98 18.32
CA ASP A 141 -15.74 -21.52 18.38
C ASP A 141 -16.08 -22.48 17.20
N ILE A 142 -15.08 -22.87 16.40
CA ILE A 142 -15.17 -23.83 15.27
C ILE A 142 -14.54 -25.18 15.65
#